data_AF-A0A4U1ESI5-F1
#
_entry.id   AF-A0A4U1ESI5-F1
#
_cell.length_a   1.000
_cell.length_b   1.000
_cell.length_c   1.000
_cell.angle_alpha   90.00
_cell.angle_beta   90.00
_cell.angle_gamma   90.00
#
_symmetry.space_group_name_H-M   'P 1'
#
loop_
_entity.id
_entity.type
_entity.pdbx_description
1 polymer ?
#
loop_
_entity_poly.entity_id
_entity_poly.type
_entity_poly.pdbx_seq_one_letter_code
_entity_poly.pdbx_strand_id
1 'polypeptide(L)'
;AQSSYLPHCGGVDVHFSGAVDCFRQIVKAQGVLGLWNGLTANLLKIVPYFGVMFGTFEFCKRICLYQNGYIVSPLSYKLTPGVDQSLKPQELRELKKFFKTGQLKSKKPTL
;
A
#
# COMPACT_ATOMS: atom_id res chain seq x y z
N ALA A 1 28.94 -6.18 -13.49
CA ALA A 1 30.15 -6.14 -14.34
C ALA A 1 31.30 -6.71 -13.53
N GLN A 2 31.73 -7.94 -13.81
CA GLN A 2 32.99 -8.48 -13.26
C GLN A 2 34.13 -8.00 -14.19
N SER A 3 35.13 -7.35 -13.60
CA SER A 3 36.38 -7.00 -14.29
C SER A 3 37.45 -7.99 -13.87
N SER A 4 38.10 -8.62 -14.84
CA SER A 4 39.05 -9.74 -14.70
C SER A 4 40.40 -9.36 -14.07
N TYR A 5 40.58 -8.12 -13.60
CA TYR A 5 41.91 -7.54 -13.34
C TYR A 5 42.12 -6.97 -11.92
N LEU A 6 41.15 -7.06 -11.01
CA LEU A 6 41.30 -6.50 -9.67
C LEU A 6 41.49 -7.60 -8.61
N PRO A 7 42.65 -7.65 -7.92
CA PRO A 7 42.87 -8.59 -6.83
C PRO A 7 42.01 -8.21 -5.62
N HIS A 8 41.08 -9.11 -5.27
CA HIS A 8 40.59 -9.44 -3.93
C HIS A 8 40.39 -8.32 -2.89
N CYS A 9 39.96 -7.13 -3.31
CA CYS A 9 39.56 -6.05 -2.42
C CYS A 9 38.20 -5.50 -2.85
N GLY A 10 37.11 -6.21 -2.49
CA GLY A 10 35.77 -5.62 -2.42
C GLY A 10 34.79 -5.90 -3.56
N GLY A 11 34.96 -6.97 -4.34
CA GLY A 11 33.96 -7.46 -5.30
C GLY A 11 33.31 -8.75 -4.82
N VAL A 12 31.98 -8.85 -4.86
CA VAL A 12 31.27 -10.09 -4.49
C VAL A 12 31.56 -11.18 -5.53
N ASP A 13 32.45 -12.13 -5.20
CA ASP A 13 32.81 -13.32 -6.00
C ASP A 13 31.69 -14.39 -6.07
N VAL A 14 30.42 -13.99 -6.05
CA VAL A 14 29.30 -14.94 -6.06
C VAL A 14 28.59 -14.87 -7.40
N HIS A 15 28.89 -15.83 -8.26
CA HIS A 15 28.24 -16.00 -9.56
C HIS A 15 26.91 -16.73 -9.37
N PHE A 16 25.79 -16.03 -9.57
CA PHE A 16 24.45 -16.61 -9.49
C PHE A 16 23.97 -16.97 -10.88
N SER A 17 23.64 -18.25 -11.12
CA SER A 17 23.10 -18.67 -12.41
C SER A 17 21.61 -18.31 -12.59
N GLY A 18 20.91 -17.96 -11.50
CA GLY A 18 19.51 -17.53 -11.49
C GLY A 18 18.97 -17.29 -10.07
N ALA A 19 17.70 -16.87 -9.96
CA ALA A 19 17.08 -16.52 -8.68
C ALA A 19 17.01 -17.70 -7.68
N VAL A 20 16.72 -18.91 -8.17
CA VAL A 20 16.65 -20.12 -7.33
C VAL A 20 18.03 -20.52 -6.82
N ASP A 21 19.06 -20.39 -7.65
CA ASP A 21 20.44 -20.66 -7.27
C ASP A 21 20.93 -19.65 -6.22
N CYS A 22 20.62 -18.37 -6.40
CA CYS A 22 20.84 -17.33 -5.41
C CYS A 22 20.17 -17.62 -4.07
N PHE A 23 18.87 -17.94 -4.07
CA PHE A 23 18.14 -18.32 -2.86
C PHE A 23 18.80 -19.51 -2.14
N ARG A 24 19.16 -20.57 -2.88
CA ARG A 24 19.80 -21.76 -2.31
C ARG A 24 21.18 -21.43 -1.72
N GLN A 25 21.96 -20.59 -2.39
CA GLN A 25 23.27 -20.17 -1.90
C GLN A 25 23.16 -19.32 -0.62
N ILE A 26 22.21 -18.38 -0.56
CA ILE A 26 21.96 -17.55 0.63
C ILE A 26 21.52 -18.41 1.82
N VAL A 27 20.57 -19.33 1.63
CA VAL A 27 20.10 -20.22 2.70
C VAL A 27 21.21 -21.13 3.20
N LYS A 28 22.08 -21.64 2.32
CA LYS A 28 23.25 -22.45 2.73
C LYS A 28 24.29 -21.63 3.49
N ALA A 29 24.49 -20.37 3.14
CA ALA A 29 25.52 -19.53 3.74
C ALA A 29 25.09 -18.89 5.07
N GLN A 30 23.86 -18.37 5.15
CA GLN A 30 23.36 -17.61 6.31
C GLN A 30 22.12 -18.22 6.98
N GLY A 31 21.64 -19.37 6.49
CA GLY A 31 20.39 -19.97 6.96
C GLY A 31 19.14 -19.24 6.45
N VAL A 32 17.97 -19.73 6.86
CA VAL A 32 16.67 -19.17 6.45
C VAL A 32 16.46 -17.74 6.96
N LEU A 33 17.02 -17.41 8.14
CA LEU A 33 16.95 -16.06 8.71
C LEU A 33 17.75 -15.03 7.90
N GLY A 34 18.76 -15.47 7.15
CA GLY A 34 19.53 -14.61 6.25
C GLY A 34 18.67 -13.93 5.17
N LEU A 35 17.55 -14.55 4.78
CA LEU A 35 16.59 -14.00 3.81
C LEU A 35 15.78 -12.84 4.39
N TRP A 36 15.66 -12.77 5.72
CA TRP A 36 14.94 -11.71 6.43
C TRP A 36 15.85 -10.57 6.90
N ASN A 37 17.16 -10.69 6.71
CA ASN A 37 18.09 -9.60 6.97
C ASN A 37 17.73 -8.40 6.07
N GLY A 38 17.51 -7.24 6.71
CA GLY A 38 17.10 -6.00 6.03
C GLY A 38 15.59 -5.81 5.84
N LEU A 39 14.78 -6.88 5.93
CA LEU A 39 13.32 -6.75 5.89
C LEU A 39 12.81 -5.96 7.10
N THR A 40 13.35 -6.22 8.29
CA THR A 40 12.99 -5.49 9.51
C THR A 40 13.26 -3.99 9.39
N ALA A 41 14.40 -3.59 8.81
CA ALA A 41 14.72 -2.18 8.58
C ALA A 41 13.77 -1.54 7.55
N ASN A 42 13.37 -2.29 6.53
CA ASN A 42 12.38 -1.83 5.56
C ASN A 42 11.00 -1.65 6.20
N LEU A 43 10.56 -2.64 7.00
CA LEU A 43 9.30 -2.60 7.73
C LEU A 43 9.26 -1.43 8.72
N LEU A 44 10.36 -1.18 9.43
CA LEU A 44 10.46 -0.05 10.36
C LEU A 44 10.21 1.29 9.65
N LYS A 45 10.57 1.42 8.38
CA LYS A 45 10.27 2.61 7.57
C LYS A 45 8.81 2.65 7.11
N ILE A 46 8.25 1.51 6.71
CA ILE A 46 6.94 1.46 6.05
C ILE A 46 5.78 1.51 7.05
N VAL A 47 5.97 0.98 8.26
CA VAL A 47 4.96 0.98 9.33
C VAL A 47 4.48 2.40 9.68
N PRO A 48 5.36 3.39 9.97
CA PRO A 48 4.90 4.75 10.27
C PRO A 48 4.22 5.41 9.07
N TYR A 49 4.68 5.13 7.85
CA TYR A 49 4.04 5.64 6.63
C TYR A 49 2.58 5.18 6.54
N PHE A 50 2.32 3.88 6.69
CA PHE A 50 0.96 3.36 6.70
C PHE A 50 0.16 3.85 7.91
N GLY A 51 0.80 3.95 9.09
CA GLY A 51 0.18 4.49 10.29
C GLY A 51 -0.37 5.90 10.08
N VAL A 52 0.41 6.79 9.47
CA VAL A 52 -0.02 8.15 9.13
C VAL A 52 -1.11 8.12 8.06
N MET A 53 -0.93 7.33 6.99
CA MET A 53 -1.91 7.24 5.91
C MET A 53 -3.29 6.82 6.42
N PHE A 54 -3.36 5.71 7.16
CA PHE A 54 -4.61 5.21 7.72
C PHE A 54 -5.14 6.12 8.83
N GLY A 55 -4.26 6.67 9.67
CA GLY A 55 -4.63 7.60 10.73
C GLY A 55 -5.30 8.86 10.19
N THR A 56 -4.68 9.52 9.20
CA THR A 56 -5.24 10.70 8.54
C THR A 56 -6.54 10.36 7.81
N PHE A 57 -6.59 9.23 7.09
CA PHE A 57 -7.81 8.81 6.39
C PHE A 57 -8.98 8.61 7.35
N GLU A 58 -8.79 7.86 8.44
CA GLU A 58 -9.82 7.62 9.44
C GLU A 58 -10.25 8.92 10.13
N PHE A 59 -9.30 9.79 10.44
CA PHE A 59 -9.58 11.10 11.03
C PHE A 59 -10.45 11.95 10.09
N CYS A 60 -10.02 12.16 8.85
CA CYS A 60 -10.76 12.92 7.85
C CYS A 60 -12.16 12.35 7.61
N LYS A 61 -12.27 11.00 7.50
CA LYS A 61 -13.56 10.33 7.36
C LYS A 61 -14.49 10.63 8.54
N ARG A 62 -14.00 10.53 9.78
CA ARG A 62 -14.81 10.81 10.99
C ARG A 62 -15.27 12.26 11.04
N ILE A 63 -14.40 13.21 10.72
CA ILE A 63 -14.77 14.62 10.67
C ILE A 63 -15.84 14.88 9.61
N CYS A 64 -15.67 14.32 8.41
CA CYS A 64 -16.66 14.43 7.34
C CYS A 64 -18.02 13.83 7.75
N LEU A 65 -18.03 12.63 8.32
CA LEU A 65 -19.25 11.98 8.78
C LEU A 65 -19.95 12.77 9.90
N TYR A 66 -19.18 13.38 10.81
CA TYR A 66 -19.71 14.22 11.88
C TYR A 66 -20.34 15.50 11.33
N GLN A 67 -19.65 16.19 10.41
CA GLN A 67 -20.18 17.39 9.75
C GLN A 67 -21.46 17.12 8.95
N ASN A 68 -21.57 15.94 8.34
CA ASN A 68 -22.76 15.52 7.62
C ASN A 68 -23.87 14.94 8.53
N GLY A 69 -23.66 14.86 9.85
CA GLY A 69 -24.65 14.41 10.83
C GLY A 69 -24.84 12.88 10.92
N TYR A 70 -24.03 12.08 10.24
CA TYR A 70 -24.13 10.62 10.24
C TYR A 70 -23.62 9.96 11.54
N ILE A 71 -22.74 10.63 12.28
CA ILE A 71 -22.22 10.15 13.56
C ILE A 71 -22.43 11.18 14.67
N VAL A 72 -22.62 10.70 15.90
CA VAL A 72 -22.89 11.54 17.08
C VAL A 72 -21.67 12.32 17.57
N SER A 73 -20.48 11.76 17.43
CA SER A 73 -19.23 12.41 17.85
C SER A 73 -18.04 11.85 17.08
N PRO A 74 -16.97 12.66 16.85
CA PRO A 74 -15.78 12.22 16.14
C PRO A 74 -15.00 11.12 16.87
N LEU A 75 -15.26 10.92 18.17
CA LEU A 75 -14.63 9.91 19.00
C LEU A 75 -15.38 8.57 19.01
N SER A 76 -16.68 8.56 18.70
CA SER A 76 -17.53 7.38 18.76
C SER A 76 -18.05 7.02 17.37
N TYR A 77 -17.90 5.75 16.96
CA TYR A 77 -18.46 5.28 15.68
C TYR A 77 -19.97 4.99 15.75
N LYS A 78 -20.65 5.49 16.79
CA LYS A 78 -22.10 5.33 16.93
C LYS A 78 -22.80 6.19 15.88
N LEU A 79 -23.57 5.53 15.03
CA LEU A 79 -24.41 6.19 14.04
C LEU A 79 -25.50 6.98 14.75
N THR A 80 -25.86 8.13 14.19
CA THR A 80 -26.97 8.94 14.70
C THR A 80 -28.28 8.19 14.47
N PRO A 81 -29.07 7.88 15.52
CA PRO A 81 -30.35 7.19 15.35
C PRO A 81 -31.32 8.07 14.55
N GLY A 82 -32.03 7.47 13.60
CA GLY A 82 -33.02 8.17 12.77
C GLY A 82 -32.48 8.82 11.50
N VAL A 83 -31.18 8.74 11.22
CA VAL A 83 -30.61 9.09 9.91
C VAL A 83 -30.67 7.87 9.00
N ASP A 84 -31.40 7.97 7.88
CA ASP A 84 -31.44 6.90 6.87
C ASP A 84 -30.14 6.91 6.05
N GLN A 85 -29.34 5.86 6.23
CA GLN A 85 -28.06 5.68 5.54
C GLN A 85 -28.20 4.92 4.20
N SER A 86 -29.44 4.61 3.81
CA SER A 86 -29.71 3.90 2.58
C SER A 86 -29.48 4.81 1.38
N LEU A 87 -28.71 4.32 0.40
CA LEU A 87 -28.69 4.97 -0.90
C LEU A 87 -30.07 4.84 -1.53
N LYS A 88 -30.70 5.98 -1.78
CA LYS A 88 -31.95 6.01 -2.53
C LYS A 88 -31.72 5.47 -3.95
N PRO A 89 -32.71 4.84 -4.59
CA PRO A 89 -32.55 4.23 -5.91
C PRO A 89 -32.12 5.24 -7.00
N GLN A 90 -32.42 6.54 -6.84
CA GLN A 90 -31.90 7.60 -7.72
C GLN A 90 -30.41 7.88 -7.52
N GLU A 91 -29.91 7.94 -6.29
CA GLU A 91 -28.48 8.12 -5.99
C GLU A 91 -27.68 6.95 -6.55
N LEU A 92 -28.25 5.75 -6.48
CA LEU A 92 -27.63 4.55 -7.05
C LEU A 92 -27.57 4.61 -8.58
N ARG A 93 -28.58 5.17 -9.24
CA ARG A 93 -28.56 5.41 -10.70
C ARG A 93 -27.50 6.44 -11.07
N GLU A 94 -27.39 7.54 -10.33
CA GLU A 94 -26.38 8.58 -10.58
C GLU A 94 -24.96 8.07 -10.31
N LEU A 95 -24.76 7.31 -9.23
CA LEU A 95 -23.50 6.65 -8.93
C LEU A 95 -23.11 5.65 -10.03
N LYS A 96 -24.07 4.88 -10.55
CA LYS A 96 -23.85 3.99 -11.70
C LYS A 96 -23.47 4.76 -12.97
N LYS A 97 -24.07 5.93 -13.22
CA LYS A 97 -23.66 6.84 -14.31
C LYS A 97 -22.25 7.38 -14.07
N PHE A 98 -21.91 7.80 -12.86
CA PHE A 98 -20.59 8.30 -12.50
C PHE A 98 -19.50 7.25 -12.74
N PHE A 99 -19.69 6.00 -12.31
CA PHE A 99 -18.74 4.91 -12.60
C PHE A 99 -18.63 4.61 -14.11
N LYS A 100 -19.71 4.76 -14.87
CA LYS A 100 -19.71 4.60 -16.33
C LYS A 100 -19.00 5.76 -17.05
N THR A 101 -19.15 6.99 -16.56
CA THR A 101 -18.54 8.22 -17.12
C THR A 101 -17.08 8.39 -16.69
N GLY A 102 -16.71 7.99 -15.48
CA GLY A 102 -15.34 8.01 -14.96
C GLY A 102 -14.38 7.10 -15.73
N GLN A 103 -14.90 6.00 -16.31
CA GLN A 103 -14.14 5.14 -17.22
C GLN A 103 -13.89 5.78 -18.60
N LEU A 104 -14.60 6.85 -18.97
CA LEU A 104 -14.44 7.51 -20.29
C LEU A 104 -13.34 8.59 -20.32
N LYS A 105 -12.91 9.11 -19.16
CA LYS A 105 -11.89 10.18 -19.09
C LYS A 105 -10.45 9.66 -18.92
N SER A 106 -10.19 8.41 -19.31
CA SER A 106 -8.85 7.85 -19.49
C SER A 106 -8.66 7.43 -20.96
N LYS A 107 -8.87 8.36 -21.90
CA LYS A 107 -8.34 8.22 -23.26
C LYS A 107 -7.08 9.10 -23.29
N LYS A 108 -5.93 8.42 -23.37
CA LYS A 108 -4.56 9.00 -23.42
C LYS A 108 -4.52 10.23 -24.34
N PRO A 109 -3.79 11.31 -23.99
CA PRO A 109 -3.41 12.29 -25.00
C PRO A 109 -2.58 11.56 -26.07
N THR A 110 -3.10 11.56 -27.29
CA THR A 110 -2.41 11.08 -28.48
C THR A 110 -1.38 12.14 -28.86
N LEU A 111 -0.10 11.74 -28.83
CA LEU A 111 1.10 12.43 -29.32
C LEU A 111 1.45 13.78 -28.66
#